data_AF-A0A914J9J3-F1
#
_entry.id   AF-A0A914J9J3-F1
#
_cell.length_a   1.000
_cell.length_b   1.000
_cell.length_c   1.000
_cell.angle_alpha   90.00
_cell.angle_beta   90.00
_cell.angle_gamma   90.00
#
_symmetry.space_group_name_H-M   'P 1'
#
loop_
_entity.id
_entity.type
_entity.pdbx_description
1 polymer ?
#
loop_
_entity_poly.entity_id
_entity_poly.type
_entity_poly.pdbx_seq_one_letter_code
_entity_poly.pdbx_strand_id
1 'polypeptide(L)'
;MVHADRASKLKFKIQEVQPMMTAKRLNEEHNKWSRNVPNLIFDCSSYNSPLSKFKYVQMFEKFNVVSVAKYYVSVEELCDNYVDSHVDHMLASKKDYHCSASLSVETAYHNPRLVSYRTPMKWKGHSYILPSQIKPMWCRLFTHYIDWLSHIPELSALTTDDQLILMMSRYVPIVNLLCAYRAIKYKIKGLVLSGETIYPRDMIEQVQIDKRICFKQTNFIYDEFILPAKHMHLSESEYALLRVLAYLMPTDSMSEKGKIIIREASNFYREALCTLIRKSNPQSSYYEIIDRVTRIMYFLTVMERSKQETNVQYSIMMLFNIPQLNENLIFNVHVNNDGGA
;
A
#
# COMPACT_ATOMS: atom_id res chain seq x y z
N MET A 1 12.71 -4.09 -66.35
CA MET A 1 13.54 -4.54 -65.20
C MET A 1 13.17 -3.66 -64.02
N VAL A 2 12.76 -4.30 -62.91
CA VAL A 2 12.54 -3.76 -61.56
C VAL A 2 11.22 -3.00 -61.29
N HIS A 3 10.39 -3.72 -60.54
CA HIS A 3 9.23 -3.36 -59.73
C HIS A 3 9.50 -2.27 -58.66
N ALA A 4 8.38 -1.77 -58.12
CA ALA A 4 8.20 -1.17 -56.78
C ALA A 4 8.54 0.34 -56.67
N ASP A 5 7.78 1.20 -55.99
CA ASP A 5 6.72 0.91 -55.02
C ASP A 5 5.75 2.09 -54.88
N ARG A 6 4.48 1.74 -54.68
CA ARG A 6 3.37 2.63 -54.33
C ARG A 6 3.34 2.67 -52.80
N ALA A 7 3.86 3.73 -52.17
CA ALA A 7 3.66 3.93 -50.74
C ALA A 7 3.29 5.39 -50.44
N SER A 8 2.00 5.55 -50.20
CA SER A 8 1.31 6.71 -49.67
C SER A 8 2.01 7.35 -48.47
N LYS A 9 2.17 8.67 -48.54
CA LYS A 9 2.55 9.56 -47.44
C LYS A 9 1.49 9.53 -46.33
N LEU A 10 1.63 8.64 -45.35
CA LEU A 10 1.05 8.82 -44.01
C LEU A 10 2.12 9.47 -43.12
N LYS A 11 2.03 10.78 -42.93
CA LYS A 11 2.77 11.46 -41.86
C LYS A 11 2.09 11.12 -40.54
N PHE A 12 2.63 10.15 -39.80
CA PHE A 12 2.28 9.96 -38.40
C PHE A 12 2.76 11.18 -37.62
N LYS A 13 1.82 11.98 -37.11
CA LYS A 13 2.05 12.94 -36.05
C LYS A 13 2.42 12.13 -34.80
N ILE A 14 3.68 12.19 -34.38
CA ILE A 14 4.08 11.73 -33.06
C ILE A 14 3.32 12.62 -32.07
N GLN A 15 2.34 12.05 -31.37
CA GLN A 15 1.75 12.70 -30.21
C GLN A 15 2.85 12.79 -29.16
N GLU A 16 3.30 14.01 -28.88
CA GLU A 16 4.17 14.31 -27.76
C GLU A 16 3.56 13.73 -26.49
N VAL A 17 4.35 12.92 -25.78
CA VAL A 17 4.04 12.43 -24.44
C VAL A 17 3.87 13.66 -23.55
N GLN A 18 2.64 13.92 -23.08
CA GLN A 18 2.42 14.98 -22.10
C GLN A 18 3.28 14.66 -20.86
N PRO A 19 4.08 15.62 -20.36
CA PRO A 19 4.88 15.39 -19.18
C PRO A 19 3.98 15.19 -17.96
N MET A 20 4.29 14.14 -17.21
CA MET A 20 3.68 13.79 -15.92
C MET A 20 3.60 15.04 -15.03
N MET A 21 2.39 15.37 -14.55
CA MET A 21 2.18 16.59 -13.75
C MET A 21 2.96 16.50 -12.44
N THR A 22 3.76 17.52 -12.14
CA THR A 22 4.49 17.60 -10.87
C THR A 22 3.55 17.91 -9.71
N ALA A 23 3.88 17.46 -8.50
CA ALA A 23 3.11 17.71 -7.28
C ALA A 23 2.77 19.20 -7.04
N LYS A 24 3.63 20.11 -7.53
CA LYS A 24 3.39 21.56 -7.49
C LYS A 24 2.26 22.00 -8.42
N ARG A 25 2.15 21.39 -9.61
CA ARG A 25 1.07 21.64 -10.58
C ARG A 25 -0.27 21.08 -10.10
N LEU A 26 -0.28 19.92 -9.43
CA LEU A 26 -1.47 19.37 -8.79
C LEU A 26 -1.99 20.28 -7.66
N ASN A 27 -1.09 20.86 -6.88
CA ASN A 27 -1.44 21.80 -5.81
C ASN A 27 -1.88 23.17 -6.36
N GLU A 28 -1.29 23.63 -7.47
CA GLU A 28 -1.70 24.84 -8.19
C GLU A 28 -3.06 24.67 -8.89
N GLU A 29 -3.35 23.50 -9.47
CA GLU A 29 -4.67 23.19 -10.03
C GLU A 29 -5.74 23.04 -8.95
N HIS A 30 -5.42 22.43 -7.80
CA HIS A 30 -6.31 22.38 -6.64
C HIS A 30 -6.67 23.79 -6.13
N ASN A 31 -5.68 24.70 -6.06
CA ASN A 31 -5.88 26.10 -5.70
C ASN A 31 -6.63 26.92 -6.76
N LYS A 32 -6.61 26.50 -8.02
CA LYS A 32 -7.37 27.12 -9.11
C LYS A 32 -8.84 26.67 -9.10
N TRP A 33 -9.07 25.39 -8.78
CA TRP A 33 -10.40 24.83 -8.59
C TRP A 33 -11.08 25.41 -7.35
N SER A 34 -10.38 25.53 -6.22
CA SER A 34 -10.96 26.04 -4.97
C SER A 34 -11.46 27.50 -5.03
N ARG A 35 -10.96 28.31 -5.96
CA ARG A 35 -11.41 29.71 -6.16
C ARG A 35 -12.65 29.85 -7.03
N ASN A 36 -13.04 28.81 -7.78
CA ASN A 36 -14.14 28.86 -8.76
C ASN A 36 -15.26 27.83 -8.47
N VAL A 37 -15.28 27.20 -7.30
CA VAL A 37 -16.44 26.38 -6.92
C VAL A 37 -17.51 27.29 -6.28
N PRO A 38 -18.70 27.44 -6.87
CA PRO A 38 -19.81 28.09 -6.17
C PRO A 38 -20.12 27.27 -4.93
N ASN A 39 -20.03 27.88 -3.75
CA ASN A 39 -20.37 27.37 -2.40
C ASN A 39 -21.06 25.99 -2.40
N LEU A 40 -20.29 24.94 -2.65
CA LEU A 40 -20.73 23.57 -2.39
C LEU A 40 -20.36 23.33 -0.94
N ILE A 41 -21.36 23.48 -0.09
CA ILE A 41 -21.31 23.00 1.29
C ILE A 41 -21.07 21.49 1.19
N PHE A 42 -19.81 21.07 1.28
CA PHE A 42 -19.45 19.67 1.42
C PHE A 42 -20.00 19.22 2.77
N ASP A 43 -20.95 18.28 2.73
CA ASP A 43 -21.48 17.64 3.92
C ASP A 43 -20.32 17.04 4.73
N CYS A 44 -20.19 17.43 6.01
CA CYS A 44 -19.08 17.06 6.90
C CYS A 44 -18.92 15.53 7.05
N SER A 45 -19.94 14.76 6.69
CA SER A 45 -19.95 13.29 6.67
C SER A 45 -19.00 12.68 5.61
N SER A 46 -18.70 13.41 4.53
CA SER A 46 -17.92 12.90 3.39
C SER A 46 -16.41 12.77 3.67
N TYR A 47 -15.85 13.58 4.57
CA TYR A 47 -14.41 13.62 4.86
C TYR A 47 -13.87 12.34 5.50
N ASN A 48 -14.73 11.61 6.22
CA ASN A 48 -14.30 10.40 6.90
C ASN A 48 -14.19 9.20 5.96
N SER A 49 -14.77 9.29 4.76
CA SER A 49 -14.81 8.20 3.80
C SER A 49 -13.43 7.84 3.24
N PRO A 50 -13.24 6.61 2.71
CA PRO A 50 -12.03 6.22 2.00
C PRO A 50 -11.79 7.06 0.74
N LEU A 51 -10.52 7.18 0.34
CA LEU A 51 -10.11 8.08 -0.75
C LEU A 51 -10.72 7.76 -2.12
N SER A 52 -11.07 6.50 -2.42
CA SER A 52 -11.62 6.17 -3.74
C SER A 52 -12.95 6.84 -4.05
N LYS A 53 -13.72 7.24 -3.02
CA LYS A 53 -15.00 7.95 -3.20
C LYS A 53 -14.83 9.32 -3.86
N PHE A 54 -13.64 9.93 -3.74
CA PHE A 54 -13.34 11.22 -4.36
C PHE A 54 -12.90 11.12 -5.82
N LYS A 55 -12.68 9.90 -6.34
CA LYS A 55 -12.35 9.62 -7.76
C LYS A 55 -11.15 10.41 -8.30
N TYR A 56 -10.13 10.61 -7.47
CA TYR A 56 -8.90 11.33 -7.87
C TYR A 56 -8.04 10.57 -8.90
N VAL A 57 -8.12 9.23 -8.91
CA VAL A 57 -7.41 8.39 -9.87
C VAL A 57 -8.40 7.84 -10.88
N GLN A 58 -8.11 8.00 -12.17
CA GLN A 58 -8.93 7.45 -13.24
C GLN A 58 -8.80 5.92 -13.28
N MET A 59 -9.93 5.22 -13.32
CA MET A 59 -9.98 3.76 -13.42
C MET A 59 -9.24 3.26 -14.68
N PHE A 60 -8.52 2.15 -14.54
CA PHE A 60 -7.75 1.55 -15.63
C PHE A 60 -8.62 0.90 -16.72
N GLU A 61 -8.07 0.81 -17.92
CA GLU A 61 -8.60 -0.01 -19.01
C GLU A 61 -8.19 -1.46 -18.81
N LYS A 62 -9.16 -2.37 -18.58
CA LYS A 62 -8.90 -3.79 -18.26
C LYS A 62 -8.00 -4.52 -19.26
N PHE A 63 -8.11 -4.19 -20.55
CA PHE A 63 -7.33 -4.84 -21.61
C PHE A 63 -5.95 -4.21 -21.85
N ASN A 64 -5.64 -3.12 -21.13
CA ASN A 64 -4.38 -2.42 -21.23
C ASN A 64 -3.57 -2.61 -19.94
N VAL A 65 -2.73 -3.64 -19.91
CA VAL A 65 -1.89 -3.98 -18.74
C VAL A 65 -1.03 -2.81 -18.26
N VAL A 66 -0.56 -1.94 -19.16
CA VAL A 66 0.22 -0.75 -18.78
C VAL A 66 -0.68 0.24 -18.05
N SER A 67 -1.95 0.38 -18.44
CA SER A 67 -2.93 1.19 -17.72
C SER A 67 -3.22 0.62 -16.33
N VAL A 68 -3.33 -0.71 -16.18
CA VAL A 68 -3.54 -1.37 -14.87
C VAL A 68 -2.39 -1.05 -13.92
N ALA A 69 -1.15 -1.23 -14.37
CA ALA A 69 0.01 -0.94 -13.55
C ALA A 69 0.12 0.55 -13.19
N LYS A 70 -0.06 1.46 -14.16
CA LYS A 70 -0.05 2.91 -13.93
C LYS A 70 -1.12 3.36 -12.93
N TYR A 71 -2.30 2.75 -12.98
CA TYR A 71 -3.36 3.02 -12.01
C TYR A 71 -2.88 2.75 -10.59
N TYR A 72 -2.38 1.54 -10.31
CA TYR A 72 -1.95 1.21 -8.95
C TYR A 72 -0.73 2.01 -8.50
N VAL A 73 0.20 2.36 -9.39
CA VAL A 73 1.28 3.31 -9.07
C VAL A 73 0.71 4.68 -8.67
N SER A 74 -0.29 5.17 -9.39
CA SER A 74 -0.95 6.45 -9.05
C SER A 74 -1.70 6.39 -7.72
N VAL A 75 -2.30 5.24 -7.38
CA VAL A 75 -2.93 5.00 -6.09
C VAL A 75 -1.90 5.02 -4.95
N GLU A 76 -0.73 4.39 -5.14
CA GLU A 76 0.38 4.45 -4.19
C GLU A 76 0.80 5.90 -3.91
N GLU A 77 0.99 6.68 -4.97
CA GLU A 77 1.36 8.10 -4.87
C GLU A 77 0.28 8.93 -4.19
N LEU A 78 -0.99 8.70 -4.51
CA LEU A 78 -2.11 9.40 -3.87
C LEU A 78 -2.13 9.11 -2.35
N CYS A 79 -2.05 7.85 -1.94
CA CYS A 79 -2.17 7.48 -0.53
C CYS A 79 -0.98 7.99 0.30
N ASP A 80 0.21 8.08 -0.29
CA ASP A 80 1.40 8.65 0.36
C ASP A 80 1.32 10.17 0.56
N ASN A 81 0.73 10.87 -0.41
CA ASN A 81 0.78 12.33 -0.49
C ASN A 81 -0.52 13.05 -0.14
N TYR A 82 -1.65 12.34 -0.01
CA TYR A 82 -2.91 12.96 0.36
C TYR A 82 -2.87 13.43 1.82
N VAL A 83 -3.38 14.64 2.02
CA VAL A 83 -3.34 15.35 3.28
C VAL A 83 -4.70 16.00 3.55
N ASP A 84 -5.24 15.81 4.74
CA ASP A 84 -6.50 16.44 5.13
C ASP A 84 -6.31 17.96 5.25
N SER A 85 -7.11 18.74 4.51
CA SER A 85 -7.00 20.20 4.40
C SER A 85 -7.25 20.97 5.69
N HIS A 86 -7.98 20.39 6.65
CA HIS A 86 -8.38 21.04 7.91
C HIS A 86 -7.45 20.75 9.09
N VAL A 87 -6.37 20.00 8.85
CA VAL A 87 -5.36 19.72 9.86
C VAL A 87 -4.23 20.73 9.65
N ASP A 88 -3.86 21.49 10.68
CA ASP A 88 -2.74 22.42 10.56
C ASP A 88 -1.41 21.65 10.61
N HIS A 89 -0.89 21.28 9.44
CA HIS A 89 0.34 20.51 9.31
C HIS A 89 1.60 21.32 9.64
N MET A 90 1.50 22.65 9.76
CA MET A 90 2.60 23.58 10.04
C MET A 90 2.70 23.91 11.53
N LEU A 91 1.59 23.89 12.26
CA LEU A 91 1.50 24.18 13.70
C LEU A 91 1.25 22.96 14.59
N ALA A 92 1.17 21.74 14.03
CA ALA A 92 0.99 20.49 14.77
C ALA A 92 2.13 20.27 15.79
N SER A 93 2.00 20.89 16.95
CA SER A 93 2.62 20.46 18.18
C SER A 93 2.21 19.00 18.39
N LYS A 94 3.02 18.22 19.13
CA LYS A 94 2.82 16.78 19.39
C LYS A 94 1.40 16.34 19.85
N LYS A 95 0.47 17.26 20.09
CA LYS A 95 -0.90 17.03 20.58
C LYS A 95 -1.98 16.79 19.50
N ASP A 96 -1.71 17.03 18.22
CA ASP A 96 -2.78 17.03 17.18
C ASP A 96 -2.82 15.80 16.27
N TYR A 97 -2.06 14.74 16.57
CA TYR A 97 -2.18 13.47 15.85
C TYR A 97 -3.38 12.69 16.38
N HIS A 98 -4.54 12.88 15.74
CA HIS A 98 -5.71 12.03 15.98
C HIS A 98 -5.34 10.56 15.72
N CYS A 99 -5.49 9.71 16.73
CA CYS A 99 -5.32 8.27 16.65
C CYS A 99 -6.29 7.57 17.60
N SER A 100 -7.23 6.82 17.02
CA SER A 100 -8.23 6.04 17.74
C SER A 100 -8.27 4.61 17.20
N ALA A 101 -7.77 3.65 17.97
CA ALA A 101 -7.87 2.23 17.64
C ALA A 101 -8.95 1.51 18.48
N SER A 102 -9.75 2.24 19.26
CA SER A 102 -10.88 1.70 20.03
C SER A 102 -12.13 1.41 19.18
N LEU A 103 -12.16 1.88 17.93
CA LEU A 103 -13.26 1.72 16.99
C LEU A 103 -13.52 0.24 16.66
N SER A 104 -14.75 -0.08 16.24
CA SER A 104 -15.01 -1.39 15.62
C SER A 104 -14.33 -1.48 14.25
N VAL A 105 -14.01 -2.71 13.84
CA VAL A 105 -13.41 -3.01 12.53
C VAL A 105 -14.24 -2.43 11.39
N GLU A 106 -15.55 -2.63 11.43
CA GLU A 106 -16.50 -2.13 10.43
C GLU A 106 -16.51 -0.60 10.36
N THR A 107 -16.55 0.07 11.52
CA THR A 107 -16.53 1.55 11.57
C THR A 107 -15.23 2.08 10.98
N ALA A 108 -14.09 1.49 11.36
CA ALA A 108 -12.77 1.87 10.88
C ALA A 108 -12.60 1.64 9.38
N TYR A 109 -13.18 0.54 8.85
CA TYR A 109 -13.17 0.21 7.43
C TYR A 109 -13.95 1.22 6.59
N HIS A 110 -15.13 1.62 7.03
CA HIS A 110 -15.95 2.59 6.30
C HIS A 110 -15.55 4.05 6.53
N ASN A 111 -14.85 4.33 7.63
CA ASN A 111 -14.51 5.69 8.06
C ASN A 111 -13.04 5.81 8.50
N PRO A 112 -12.05 5.54 7.63
CA PRO A 112 -10.63 5.43 8.02
C PRO A 112 -10.04 6.70 8.63
N ARG A 113 -10.63 7.88 8.36
CA ARG A 113 -10.22 9.14 9.00
C ARG A 113 -10.52 9.20 10.50
N LEU A 114 -11.52 8.44 10.96
CA LEU A 114 -11.80 8.32 12.39
C LEU A 114 -10.71 7.54 13.13
N VAL A 115 -9.93 6.72 12.43
CA VAL A 115 -8.74 6.07 13.00
C VAL A 115 -7.61 7.05 13.09
N SER A 116 -7.28 7.76 12.02
CA SER A 116 -6.23 8.77 12.01
C SER A 116 -6.43 9.80 10.89
N TYR A 117 -5.96 11.02 11.12
CA TYR A 117 -5.90 12.02 10.06
C TYR A 117 -4.89 11.65 8.98
N ARG A 118 -5.19 12.07 7.76
CA ARG A 118 -4.27 11.93 6.63
C ARG A 118 -3.21 13.01 6.72
N THR A 119 -2.03 12.58 7.13
CA THR A 119 -0.80 13.40 7.16
C THR A 119 0.21 12.83 6.18
N PRO A 120 1.18 13.61 5.67
CA PRO A 120 2.16 13.11 4.71
C PRO A 120 2.86 11.84 5.21
N MET A 121 2.94 10.81 4.36
CA MET A 121 3.73 9.62 4.67
C MET A 121 5.21 9.95 4.55
N LYS A 122 5.84 10.29 5.68
CA LYS A 122 7.26 10.62 5.70
C LYS A 122 8.11 9.35 5.83
N TRP A 123 8.88 9.02 4.78
CA TRP A 123 9.63 7.76 4.64
C TRP A 123 11.16 7.90 4.71
N LYS A 124 11.70 9.05 5.12
CA LYS A 124 13.15 9.30 5.07
C LYS A 124 13.96 8.65 6.19
N GLY A 125 13.29 8.14 7.22
CA GLY A 125 13.92 7.31 8.26
C GLY A 125 15.02 8.01 9.07
N HIS A 126 14.72 9.16 9.68
CA HIS A 126 15.69 9.97 10.43
C HIS A 126 15.89 9.52 11.89
N SER A 127 14.97 8.74 12.46
CA SER A 127 15.04 8.35 13.86
C SER A 127 14.61 6.91 14.11
N TYR A 128 15.11 6.34 15.20
CA TYR A 128 14.61 5.06 15.70
C TYR A 128 13.21 5.18 16.28
N ILE A 129 12.40 4.14 16.10
CA ILE A 129 11.04 4.14 16.68
C ILE A 129 11.08 4.03 18.20
N LEU A 130 10.27 4.86 18.86
CA LEU A 130 10.05 4.86 20.30
C LEU A 130 8.73 4.15 20.66
N PRO A 131 8.60 3.58 21.88
CA PRO A 131 7.37 2.92 22.30
C PRO A 131 6.12 3.80 22.19
N SER A 132 6.25 5.10 22.49
CA SER A 132 5.16 6.08 22.38
C SER A 132 4.69 6.34 20.95
N GLN A 133 5.46 5.94 19.94
CA GLN A 133 5.15 6.17 18.54
C GLN A 133 4.46 4.97 17.88
N ILE A 134 4.47 3.78 18.49
CA ILE A 134 3.94 2.54 17.89
C ILE A 134 2.46 2.70 17.53
N LYS A 135 1.63 3.16 18.48
CA LYS A 135 0.18 3.31 18.24
C LYS A 135 -0.13 4.38 17.18
N PRO A 136 0.38 5.63 17.27
CA PRO A 136 0.19 6.63 16.20
C PRO A 136 0.68 6.17 14.82
N MET A 137 1.84 5.51 14.77
CA MET A 137 2.41 4.94 13.55
C MET A 137 1.48 3.89 12.93
N TRP A 138 0.96 2.98 13.78
CA TRP A 138 0.01 1.94 13.38
C TRP A 138 -1.30 2.54 12.87
N CYS A 139 -1.91 3.48 13.61
CA CYS A 139 -3.12 4.21 13.22
C CYS A 139 -2.96 4.83 11.82
N ARG A 140 -1.84 5.50 11.58
CA ARG A 140 -1.57 6.16 10.29
C ARG A 140 -1.39 5.16 9.14
N LEU A 141 -0.71 4.03 9.39
CA LEU A 141 -0.57 2.95 8.41
C LEU A 141 -1.89 2.24 8.14
N PHE A 142 -2.75 2.08 9.15
CA PHE A 142 -4.10 1.56 8.98
C PHE A 142 -4.95 2.45 8.08
N THR A 143 -5.00 3.76 8.35
CA THR A 143 -5.71 4.71 7.47
C THR A 143 -5.17 4.64 6.02
N HIS A 144 -3.84 4.61 5.84
CA HIS A 144 -3.22 4.44 4.50
C HIS A 144 -3.67 3.16 3.81
N TYR A 145 -3.67 2.04 4.55
CA TYR A 145 -4.08 0.75 4.04
C TYR A 145 -5.54 0.74 3.58
N ILE A 146 -6.47 1.27 4.38
CA ILE A 146 -7.89 1.33 3.99
C ILE A 146 -8.10 2.24 2.78
N ASP A 147 -7.43 3.39 2.73
CA ASP A 147 -7.50 4.28 1.57
C ASP A 147 -6.98 3.57 0.30
N TRP A 148 -5.89 2.81 0.40
CA TRP A 148 -5.37 1.99 -0.70
C TRP A 148 -6.36 0.88 -1.10
N LEU A 149 -6.90 0.12 -0.14
CA LEU A 149 -7.88 -0.94 -0.40
C LEU A 149 -9.11 -0.45 -1.13
N SER A 150 -9.57 0.76 -0.80
CA SER A 150 -10.77 1.33 -1.42
C SER A 150 -10.67 1.50 -2.95
N HIS A 151 -9.46 1.40 -3.50
CA HIS A 151 -9.17 1.46 -4.93
C HIS A 151 -9.11 0.08 -5.62
N ILE A 152 -9.34 -1.03 -4.90
CA ILE A 152 -9.41 -2.38 -5.47
C ILE A 152 -10.86 -2.65 -5.90
N PRO A 153 -11.16 -2.65 -7.20
CA PRO A 153 -12.55 -2.71 -7.68
C PRO A 153 -13.23 -4.04 -7.36
N GLU A 154 -12.49 -5.14 -7.26
CA GLU A 154 -13.05 -6.47 -6.99
C GLU A 154 -13.66 -6.58 -5.58
N LEU A 155 -13.28 -5.70 -4.65
CA LEU A 155 -13.87 -5.68 -3.32
C LEU A 155 -15.37 -5.39 -3.35
N SER A 156 -15.86 -4.60 -4.32
CA SER A 156 -17.30 -4.31 -4.41
C SER A 156 -18.16 -5.52 -4.75
N ALA A 157 -17.55 -6.62 -5.21
CA ALA A 157 -18.25 -7.87 -5.51
C ALA A 157 -18.38 -8.81 -4.29
N LEU A 158 -17.63 -8.54 -3.22
CA LEU A 158 -17.67 -9.30 -1.97
C LEU A 158 -18.80 -8.80 -1.05
N THR A 159 -19.26 -9.69 -0.16
CA THR A 159 -20.10 -9.28 0.98
C THR A 159 -19.29 -8.45 1.98
N THR A 160 -19.96 -7.66 2.81
CA THR A 160 -19.28 -6.89 3.87
C THR A 160 -18.44 -7.79 4.77
N ASP A 161 -18.96 -8.95 5.17
CA ASP A 161 -18.23 -9.89 6.03
C ASP A 161 -16.94 -10.40 5.37
N ASP A 162 -17.01 -10.82 4.09
CA ASP A 162 -15.83 -11.26 3.34
C ASP A 162 -14.82 -10.12 3.16
N GLN A 163 -15.27 -8.87 2.95
CA GLN A 163 -14.39 -7.70 2.89
C GLN A 163 -13.66 -7.48 4.22
N LEU A 164 -14.37 -7.56 5.35
CA LEU A 164 -13.78 -7.34 6.67
C LEU A 164 -12.79 -8.45 7.04
N ILE A 165 -13.13 -9.72 6.78
CA ILE A 165 -12.24 -10.88 6.99
C ILE A 165 -10.97 -10.72 6.16
N LEU A 166 -11.10 -10.41 4.86
CA LEU A 166 -9.94 -10.23 3.99
C LEU A 166 -9.11 -9.01 4.40
N MET A 167 -9.75 -7.90 4.75
CA MET A 167 -9.08 -6.68 5.21
C MET A 167 -8.21 -6.94 6.45
N MET A 168 -8.76 -7.60 7.48
CA MET A 168 -8.03 -7.90 8.71
C MET A 168 -6.88 -8.88 8.45
N SER A 169 -7.17 -9.99 7.77
CA SER A 169 -6.20 -11.06 7.53
C SER A 169 -5.02 -10.64 6.65
N ARG A 170 -5.20 -9.62 5.79
CA ARG A 170 -4.17 -9.13 4.86
C ARG A 170 -3.51 -7.81 5.28
N TYR A 171 -3.92 -7.18 6.38
CA TYR A 171 -3.33 -5.90 6.83
C TYR A 171 -1.80 -5.96 6.94
N VAL A 172 -1.30 -6.90 7.75
CA VAL A 172 0.12 -7.02 8.06
C VAL A 172 1.00 -7.26 6.84
N PRO A 173 0.75 -8.28 5.99
CA PRO A 173 1.61 -8.50 4.82
C PRO A 173 1.61 -7.30 3.86
N ILE A 174 0.49 -6.59 3.72
CA ILE A 174 0.39 -5.42 2.85
C ILE A 174 1.13 -4.20 3.41
N VAL A 175 1.07 -3.99 4.73
CA VAL A 175 1.80 -2.92 5.40
C VAL A 175 3.30 -3.22 5.45
N ASN A 176 3.70 -4.45 5.75
CA ASN A 176 5.12 -4.85 5.72
C ASN A 176 5.71 -4.68 4.31
N LEU A 177 4.98 -5.09 3.28
CA LEU A 177 5.39 -4.92 1.89
C LEU A 177 5.53 -3.45 1.50
N LEU A 178 4.62 -2.58 1.97
CA LEU A 178 4.74 -1.12 1.83
C LEU A 178 6.02 -0.59 2.46
N CYS A 179 6.19 -0.83 3.75
CA CYS A 179 7.34 -0.38 4.53
C CYS A 179 8.66 -0.87 3.92
N ALA A 180 8.72 -2.13 3.49
CA ALA A 180 9.91 -2.72 2.90
C ALA A 180 10.25 -2.13 1.53
N TYR A 181 9.25 -1.94 0.66
CA TYR A 181 9.50 -1.30 -0.64
C TYR A 181 9.86 0.18 -0.52
N ARG A 182 9.27 0.90 0.44
CA ARG A 182 9.67 2.28 0.74
C ARG A 182 11.12 2.34 1.25
N ALA A 183 11.58 1.36 2.01
CA ALA A 183 13.00 1.28 2.39
C ALA A 183 13.92 1.16 1.16
N ILE A 184 13.53 0.41 0.12
CA ILE A 184 14.25 0.35 -1.16
C ILE A 184 14.25 1.73 -1.84
N LYS A 185 13.08 2.34 -2.01
CA LYS A 185 12.89 3.64 -2.71
C LYS A 185 13.69 4.77 -2.05
N TYR A 186 13.72 4.80 -0.72
CA TYR A 186 14.43 5.82 0.07
C TYR A 186 15.84 5.39 0.52
N LYS A 187 16.34 4.24 0.04
CA LYS A 187 17.69 3.72 0.31
C LYS A 187 18.01 3.55 1.81
N ILE A 188 17.01 3.16 2.59
CA ILE A 188 17.13 2.95 4.04
C ILE A 188 17.71 1.56 4.34
N LYS A 189 18.67 1.48 5.26
CA LYS A 189 19.25 0.21 5.74
C LYS A 189 18.45 -0.34 6.91
N GLY A 190 17.29 -0.90 6.61
CA GLY A 190 16.36 -1.43 7.60
C GLY A 190 14.94 -1.42 7.07
N LEU A 191 13.97 -1.47 7.97
CA LEU A 191 12.55 -1.31 7.65
C LEU A 191 12.13 0.12 8.04
N VAL A 192 11.56 0.85 7.08
CA VAL A 192 11.04 2.21 7.34
C VAL A 192 9.55 2.16 7.65
N LEU A 193 9.12 2.98 8.60
CA LEU A 193 7.74 3.10 9.04
C LEU A 193 7.22 4.52 8.74
N SER A 194 5.94 4.77 9.03
CA SER A 194 5.39 6.12 8.93
C SER A 194 6.07 7.08 9.93
N GLY A 195 6.10 8.37 9.61
CA GLY A 195 6.64 9.41 10.49
C GLY A 195 8.17 9.46 10.60
N GLU A 196 8.90 9.01 9.58
CA GLU A 196 10.38 9.00 9.51
C GLU A 196 11.06 8.11 10.56
N THR A 197 10.35 7.11 11.06
CA THR A 197 10.91 6.14 12.01
C THR A 197 11.42 4.88 11.30
N ILE A 198 12.42 4.23 11.88
CA ILE A 198 13.00 2.99 11.34
C ILE A 198 13.17 1.91 12.41
N TYR A 199 13.09 0.65 11.96
CA TYR A 199 13.80 -0.46 12.57
C TYR A 199 15.11 -0.66 11.80
N PRO A 200 16.29 -0.42 12.41
CA PRO A 200 17.56 -0.54 11.71
C PRO A 200 17.92 -2.00 11.45
N ARG A 201 18.69 -2.25 10.38
CA ARG A 201 19.27 -3.58 10.07
C ARG A 201 20.58 -3.85 10.84
N ASP A 202 21.30 -2.79 11.18
CA ASP A 202 22.60 -2.89 11.85
C ASP A 202 22.43 -3.38 13.30
N MET A 203 23.25 -4.35 13.72
CA MET A 203 23.13 -4.98 15.04
C MET A 203 23.46 -4.01 16.18
N ILE A 204 24.40 -3.08 15.98
CA ILE A 204 24.78 -2.08 16.98
C ILE A 204 23.66 -1.05 17.12
N GLU A 205 23.08 -0.61 16.01
CA GLU A 205 21.92 0.28 16.02
C GLU A 205 20.67 -0.38 16.63
N GLN A 206 20.46 -1.67 16.42
CA GLN A 206 19.33 -2.41 17.01
C GLN A 206 19.35 -2.42 18.54
N VAL A 207 20.52 -2.33 19.18
CA VAL A 207 20.63 -2.23 20.65
C VAL A 207 20.03 -0.93 21.18
N GLN A 208 19.92 0.11 20.34
CA GLN A 208 19.28 1.39 20.69
C GLN A 208 17.74 1.30 20.69
N ILE A 209 17.17 0.26 20.09
CA ILE A 209 15.72 0.02 20.10
C ILE A 209 15.33 -0.61 21.43
N ASP A 210 14.27 -0.08 22.04
CA ASP A 210 13.68 -0.68 23.23
C ASP A 210 13.29 -2.14 22.94
N LYS A 211 13.82 -3.07 23.73
CA LYS A 211 13.64 -4.52 23.55
C LYS A 211 12.18 -4.94 23.53
N ARG A 212 11.29 -4.20 24.17
CA ARG A 212 9.85 -4.46 24.21
C ARG A 212 9.17 -4.23 22.87
N ILE A 213 9.77 -3.38 22.03
CA ILE A 213 9.27 -3.05 20.69
C ILE A 213 10.21 -3.51 19.57
N CYS A 214 11.27 -4.25 19.91
CA CYS A 214 12.25 -4.72 18.96
C CYS A 214 11.59 -5.67 17.94
N PHE A 215 11.60 -5.26 16.68
CA PHE A 215 10.96 -5.97 15.58
C PHE A 215 11.97 -6.86 14.88
N LYS A 216 12.23 -8.05 15.47
CA LYS A 216 13.29 -8.96 15.02
C LYS A 216 13.13 -9.44 13.58
N GLN A 217 11.90 -9.47 13.06
CA GLN A 217 11.62 -9.78 11.65
C GLN A 217 12.15 -8.73 10.67
N THR A 218 12.62 -7.57 11.13
CA THR A 218 13.31 -6.58 10.28
C THR A 218 14.46 -7.23 9.52
N ASN A 219 15.25 -8.09 10.17
CA ASN A 219 16.37 -8.79 9.52
C ASN A 219 15.86 -9.75 8.45
N PHE A 220 14.83 -10.53 8.76
CA PHE A 220 14.19 -11.45 7.82
C PHE A 220 13.62 -10.72 6.60
N ILE A 221 12.82 -9.67 6.79
CA ILE A 221 12.26 -8.87 5.68
C ILE A 221 13.38 -8.23 4.86
N TYR A 222 14.45 -7.77 5.52
CA TYR A 222 15.57 -7.16 4.82
C TYR A 222 16.31 -8.17 3.92
N ASP A 223 16.61 -9.34 4.47
CA ASP A 223 17.43 -10.37 3.81
C ASP A 223 16.61 -11.13 2.74
N GLU A 224 15.31 -11.36 2.95
CA GLU A 224 14.44 -12.16 2.05
C GLU A 224 13.61 -11.32 1.06
N PHE A 225 13.39 -10.03 1.33
CA PHE A 225 12.67 -9.14 0.41
C PHE A 225 13.52 -7.95 -0.05
N ILE A 226 13.99 -7.11 0.87
CA ILE A 226 14.60 -5.81 0.50
C ILE A 226 15.86 -6.01 -0.37
N LEU A 227 16.78 -6.89 0.06
CA LEU A 227 18.00 -7.19 -0.69
C LEU A 227 17.70 -7.86 -2.04
N PRO A 228 16.93 -8.96 -2.12
CA PRO A 228 16.60 -9.60 -3.39
C PRO A 228 15.86 -8.67 -4.36
N ALA A 229 14.84 -7.94 -3.88
CA ALA A 229 14.07 -7.00 -4.70
C ALA A 229 14.95 -5.86 -5.25
N LYS A 230 15.92 -5.38 -4.45
CA LYS A 230 16.91 -4.40 -4.89
C LYS A 230 17.86 -4.98 -5.94
N HIS A 231 18.38 -6.20 -5.74
CA HIS A 231 19.29 -6.86 -6.67
C HIS A 231 18.63 -7.17 -8.02
N MET A 232 17.35 -7.54 -8.02
CA MET A 232 16.60 -7.80 -9.26
C MET A 232 15.98 -6.55 -9.89
N HIS A 233 16.24 -5.36 -9.33
CA HIS A 233 15.65 -4.09 -9.76
C HIS A 233 14.13 -4.17 -9.90
N LEU A 234 13.44 -4.53 -8.81
CA LEU A 234 11.97 -4.55 -8.76
C LEU A 234 11.42 -3.16 -9.08
N SER A 235 10.71 -3.03 -10.19
CA SER A 235 10.13 -1.75 -10.62
C SER A 235 8.91 -1.39 -9.79
N GLU A 236 8.54 -0.10 -9.80
CA GLU A 236 7.35 0.39 -9.08
C GLU A 236 6.05 -0.22 -9.60
N SER A 237 5.96 -0.47 -10.90
CA SER A 237 4.82 -1.14 -11.52
C SER A 237 4.70 -2.62 -11.11
N GLU A 238 5.82 -3.36 -11.07
CA GLU A 238 5.82 -4.75 -10.58
C GLU A 238 5.50 -4.83 -9.09
N TYR A 239 6.06 -3.92 -8.29
CA TYR A 239 5.72 -3.79 -6.88
C TYR A 239 4.23 -3.51 -6.66
N ALA A 240 3.66 -2.56 -7.42
CA ALA A 240 2.25 -2.19 -7.28
C ALA A 240 1.33 -3.39 -7.56
N LEU A 241 1.62 -4.16 -8.62
CA LEU A 241 0.90 -5.40 -8.92
C LEU A 241 1.16 -6.50 -7.87
N LEU A 242 2.39 -6.65 -7.39
CA LEU A 242 2.73 -7.57 -6.30
C LEU A 242 1.92 -7.26 -5.04
N ARG A 243 1.72 -5.98 -4.70
CA ARG A 243 0.95 -5.58 -3.52
C ARG A 243 -0.52 -5.93 -3.68
N VAL A 244 -1.10 -5.73 -4.86
CA VAL A 244 -2.48 -6.18 -5.18
C VAL A 244 -2.58 -7.71 -5.07
N LEU A 245 -1.62 -8.44 -5.64
CA LEU A 245 -1.58 -9.91 -5.57
C LEU A 245 -1.42 -10.42 -4.13
N ALA A 246 -0.63 -9.74 -3.32
CA ALA A 246 -0.47 -10.04 -1.90
C ALA A 246 -1.77 -9.79 -1.12
N TYR A 247 -2.66 -8.93 -1.60
CA TYR A 247 -3.94 -8.68 -0.94
C TYR A 247 -4.99 -9.71 -1.39
N LEU A 248 -5.01 -10.02 -2.69
CA LEU A 248 -5.94 -10.98 -3.30
C LEU A 248 -5.51 -12.43 -3.05
N MET A 249 -5.41 -12.80 -1.77
CA MET A 249 -5.18 -14.16 -1.29
C MET A 249 -6.39 -14.58 -0.44
N PRO A 250 -7.12 -15.63 -0.85
CA PRO A 250 -8.29 -16.08 -0.09
C PRO A 250 -7.86 -16.61 1.28
N THR A 251 -8.71 -16.42 2.28
CA THR A 251 -8.54 -17.05 3.61
C THR A 251 -9.62 -18.08 3.85
N ASP A 252 -9.37 -19.02 4.76
CA ASP A 252 -10.26 -20.15 5.00
C ASP A 252 -11.61 -19.71 5.56
N SER A 253 -11.64 -18.61 6.32
CA SER A 253 -12.83 -18.04 6.96
C SER A 253 -13.75 -17.28 6.00
N MET A 254 -13.32 -17.04 4.77
CA MET A 254 -14.18 -16.43 3.74
C MET A 254 -15.21 -17.42 3.21
N SER A 255 -16.32 -16.89 2.71
CA SER A 255 -17.31 -17.66 1.98
C SER A 255 -16.72 -18.27 0.69
N GLU A 256 -17.26 -19.40 0.23
CA GLU A 256 -16.80 -20.01 -1.04
C GLU A 256 -17.00 -19.08 -2.24
N LYS A 257 -18.08 -18.29 -2.25
CA LYS A 257 -18.30 -17.27 -3.27
C LYS A 257 -17.22 -16.20 -3.24
N GLY A 258 -16.87 -15.69 -2.05
CA GLY A 258 -15.79 -14.73 -1.87
C GLY A 258 -14.44 -15.28 -2.31
N LYS A 259 -14.14 -16.54 -1.96
CA LYS A 259 -12.92 -17.24 -2.40
C LYS A 259 -12.81 -17.34 -3.92
N ILE A 260 -13.92 -17.63 -4.62
CA ILE A 260 -13.95 -17.67 -6.10
C ILE A 260 -13.63 -16.29 -6.69
N ILE A 261 -14.31 -15.23 -6.22
CA ILE A 261 -14.08 -13.85 -6.68
C ILE A 261 -12.60 -13.46 -6.52
N ILE A 262 -12.00 -13.75 -5.36
CA ILE A 262 -10.59 -13.44 -5.09
C ILE A 262 -9.65 -14.24 -5.99
N ARG A 263 -9.92 -15.53 -6.24
CA ARG A 263 -9.09 -16.36 -7.13
C ARG A 263 -9.14 -15.85 -8.58
N GLU A 264 -10.31 -15.49 -9.08
CA GLU A 264 -10.47 -14.92 -10.42
C GLU A 264 -9.72 -13.58 -10.56
N ALA A 265 -9.87 -12.70 -9.57
CA ALA A 265 -9.13 -11.45 -9.51
C ALA A 265 -7.60 -11.67 -9.47
N SER A 266 -7.13 -12.58 -8.62
CA SER A 266 -5.71 -12.94 -8.49
C SER A 266 -5.15 -13.44 -9.83
N ASN A 267 -5.90 -14.27 -10.56
CA ASN A 267 -5.49 -14.76 -11.88
C ASN A 267 -5.32 -13.62 -12.89
N PHE A 268 -6.26 -12.67 -12.93
CA PHE A 268 -6.17 -11.49 -13.79
C PHE A 268 -4.88 -10.68 -13.51
N TYR A 269 -4.58 -10.39 -12.24
CA TYR A 269 -3.38 -9.61 -11.90
C TYR A 269 -2.07 -10.39 -12.11
N ARG A 270 -2.08 -11.73 -11.99
CA ARG A 270 -0.92 -12.58 -12.33
C ARG A 270 -0.62 -12.52 -13.83
N GLU A 271 -1.66 -12.58 -14.66
CA GLU A 271 -1.53 -12.43 -16.11
C GLU A 271 -1.05 -11.03 -16.49
N ALA A 272 -1.57 -9.99 -15.82
CA ALA A 272 -1.12 -8.61 -15.99
C ALA A 272 0.36 -8.47 -15.64
N LEU A 273 0.83 -9.05 -14.52
CA LEU A 273 2.26 -9.02 -14.15
C LEU A 273 3.14 -9.71 -15.19
N CYS A 274 2.76 -10.92 -15.64
CA CYS A 274 3.50 -11.66 -16.67
C CYS A 274 3.59 -10.86 -18.00
N THR A 275 2.47 -10.27 -18.42
CA THR A 275 2.40 -9.45 -19.63
C THR A 275 3.22 -8.16 -19.50
N LEU A 276 3.19 -7.52 -18.33
CA LEU A 276 3.98 -6.32 -18.04
C LEU A 276 5.48 -6.61 -18.16
N ILE A 277 5.95 -7.71 -17.56
CA ILE A 277 7.36 -8.12 -17.61
C ILE A 277 7.79 -8.41 -19.04
N ARG A 278 6.97 -9.15 -19.80
CA ARG A 278 7.24 -9.46 -21.21
C ARG A 278 7.34 -8.20 -22.06
N LYS A 279 6.41 -7.25 -21.89
CA LYS A 279 6.43 -5.97 -22.63
C LYS A 279 7.62 -5.10 -22.25
N SER A 280 8.02 -5.12 -20.98
CA SER A 280 9.15 -4.32 -20.49
C SER A 280 10.51 -4.93 -20.89
N ASN A 281 10.55 -6.22 -21.22
CA ASN A 281 11.76 -6.94 -21.62
C ASN A 281 11.55 -7.74 -22.93
N PRO A 282 11.36 -7.09 -24.09
CA PRO A 282 11.05 -7.78 -25.35
C PRO A 282 12.14 -8.73 -25.85
N GLN A 283 13.38 -8.54 -25.39
CA GLN A 283 14.55 -9.34 -25.78
C GLN A 283 14.77 -10.54 -24.84
N SER A 284 14.07 -10.61 -23.72
CA SER A 284 14.19 -11.73 -22.78
C SER A 284 13.51 -12.98 -23.34
N SER A 285 14.16 -14.11 -23.14
CA SER A 285 13.59 -15.43 -23.41
C SER A 285 12.36 -15.70 -22.54
N TYR A 286 11.54 -16.66 -22.96
CA TYR A 286 10.40 -17.12 -22.16
C TYR A 286 10.83 -17.59 -20.77
N TYR A 287 11.97 -18.29 -20.67
CA TYR A 287 12.51 -18.77 -19.40
C TYR A 287 12.85 -17.64 -18.44
N GLU A 288 13.52 -16.58 -18.91
CA GLU A 288 13.87 -15.41 -18.09
C GLU A 288 12.63 -14.66 -17.59
N ILE A 289 11.58 -14.57 -18.42
CA ILE A 289 10.30 -13.97 -18.03
C ILE A 289 9.65 -14.77 -16.89
N ILE A 290 9.58 -16.10 -17.03
CA ILE A 290 8.97 -16.98 -16.02
C ILE A 290 9.80 -17.03 -14.73
N ASP A 291 11.14 -17.04 -14.83
CA ASP A 291 12.03 -16.96 -13.66
C ASP A 291 11.78 -15.65 -12.89
N ARG A 292 11.68 -14.50 -13.60
CA ARG A 292 11.38 -13.22 -12.96
C ARG A 292 10.00 -13.20 -12.30
N VAL A 293 8.95 -13.69 -12.97
CA VAL A 293 7.61 -13.79 -12.39
C VAL A 293 7.65 -14.67 -11.14
N THR A 294 8.31 -15.83 -11.20
CA THR A 294 8.44 -16.74 -10.06
C THR A 294 9.14 -16.10 -8.87
N ARG A 295 10.24 -15.37 -9.10
CA ARG A 295 10.95 -14.60 -8.04
C ARG A 295 10.07 -13.51 -7.42
N ILE A 296 9.29 -12.79 -8.22
CA ILE A 296 8.36 -11.79 -7.70
C ILE A 296 7.26 -12.46 -6.86
N MET A 297 6.70 -13.57 -7.34
CA MET A 297 5.66 -14.32 -6.63
C MET A 297 6.16 -14.95 -5.34
N TYR A 298 7.45 -15.31 -5.26
CA TYR A 298 8.08 -15.81 -4.03
C TYR A 298 7.97 -14.81 -2.87
N PHE A 299 7.97 -13.51 -3.15
CA PHE A 299 7.79 -12.48 -2.12
C PHE A 299 6.44 -12.57 -1.41
N LEU A 300 5.41 -13.17 -2.01
CA LEU A 300 4.15 -13.43 -1.33
C LEU A 300 4.34 -14.36 -0.12
N THR A 301 5.16 -15.40 -0.27
CA THR A 301 5.50 -16.33 0.81
C THR A 301 6.33 -15.65 1.90
N VAL A 302 7.27 -14.78 1.51
CA VAL A 302 8.05 -13.96 2.46
C VAL A 302 7.12 -13.09 3.30
N MET A 303 6.15 -12.42 2.66
CA MET A 303 5.20 -11.57 3.38
C MET A 303 4.26 -12.37 4.30
N GLU A 304 3.86 -13.58 3.90
CA GLU A 304 3.05 -14.46 4.75
C GLU A 304 3.79 -14.89 6.02
N ARG A 305 5.07 -15.29 5.89
CA ARG A 305 5.89 -15.56 7.07
C ARG A 305 6.07 -14.31 7.94
N SER A 306 6.30 -13.16 7.32
CA SER A 306 6.41 -11.89 8.06
C SER A 306 5.14 -11.53 8.83
N LYS A 307 3.95 -11.92 8.32
CA LYS A 307 2.66 -11.76 9.01
C LYS A 307 2.66 -12.52 10.33
N GLN A 308 3.03 -13.79 10.31
CA GLN A 308 3.06 -14.64 11.51
C GLN A 308 3.96 -14.03 12.60
N GLU A 309 5.20 -13.66 12.23
CA GLU A 309 6.17 -13.07 13.17
C GLU A 309 5.69 -11.71 13.71
N THR A 310 5.05 -10.90 12.86
CA THR A 310 4.50 -9.59 13.27
C THR A 310 3.31 -9.72 14.21
N ASN A 311 2.39 -10.65 13.95
CA ASN A 311 1.27 -10.89 14.84
C ASN A 311 1.74 -11.37 16.21
N VAL A 312 2.72 -12.29 16.27
CA VAL A 312 3.32 -12.72 17.54
C VAL A 312 3.93 -11.53 18.29
N GLN A 313 4.67 -10.65 17.60
CA GLN A 313 5.26 -9.48 18.23
C GLN A 313 4.20 -8.52 18.78
N TYR A 314 3.13 -8.25 18.03
CA TYR A 314 2.02 -7.40 18.50
C TYR A 314 1.28 -8.03 19.69
N SER A 315 1.06 -9.34 19.68
CA SER A 315 0.48 -10.07 20.82
C SER A 315 1.33 -9.94 22.08
N ILE A 316 2.66 -10.08 21.94
CA ILE A 316 3.60 -9.87 23.05
C ILE A 316 3.55 -8.42 23.55
N MET A 317 3.58 -7.44 22.64
CA MET A 317 3.47 -6.02 23.00
C MET A 317 2.16 -5.70 23.75
N MET A 318 1.04 -6.32 23.34
CA MET A 318 -0.25 -6.18 24.03
C MET A 318 -0.22 -6.81 25.43
N LEU A 319 0.36 -8.00 25.59
CA LEU A 319 0.52 -8.66 26.90
C LEU A 319 1.33 -7.81 27.88
N PHE A 320 2.40 -7.16 27.41
CA PHE A 320 3.22 -6.26 28.23
C PHE A 320 2.65 -4.83 28.36
N ASN A 321 1.44 -4.59 27.87
CA ASN A 321 0.74 -3.31 27.88
C ASN A 321 1.62 -2.14 27.41
N ILE A 322 2.38 -2.36 26.32
CA ILE A 322 3.06 -1.28 25.63
C ILE A 322 1.98 -0.26 25.21
N PRO A 323 2.19 1.04 25.45
CA PRO A 323 1.10 1.99 25.64
C PRO A 323 -0.04 1.85 24.64
N GLN A 324 -1.24 1.55 25.16
CA GLN A 324 -2.52 1.63 24.44
C GLN A 324 -2.65 0.71 23.21
N LEU A 325 -1.88 -0.39 23.12
CA LEU A 325 -2.03 -1.37 22.02
C LEU A 325 -3.16 -2.38 22.24
N ASN A 326 -3.68 -2.50 23.47
CA ASN A 326 -4.83 -3.35 23.79
C ASN A 326 -6.17 -2.68 23.43
N GLU A 327 -6.25 -2.11 22.21
CA GLU A 327 -7.45 -1.49 21.69
C GLU A 327 -8.11 -2.40 20.65
N ASN A 328 -9.44 -2.31 20.56
CA ASN A 328 -10.29 -3.21 19.81
C ASN A 328 -9.78 -3.48 18.38
N LEU A 329 -9.45 -2.44 17.64
CA LEU A 329 -9.03 -2.56 16.25
C LEU A 329 -7.68 -3.26 16.10
N ILE A 330 -6.69 -2.92 16.94
CA ILE A 330 -5.35 -3.54 16.92
C ILE A 330 -5.47 -5.02 17.31
N PHE A 331 -6.26 -5.32 18.35
CA PHE A 331 -6.51 -6.69 18.78
C PHE A 331 -7.14 -7.53 17.67
N ASN A 332 -8.19 -7.04 17.01
CA ASN A 332 -8.82 -7.79 15.91
C ASN A 332 -7.89 -7.99 14.72
N VAL A 333 -7.05 -7.00 14.37
CA VAL A 333 -6.14 -7.09 13.23
C VAL A 333 -4.91 -8.00 13.47
N HIS A 334 -4.46 -8.12 14.72
CA HIS A 334 -3.24 -8.91 15.02
C HIS A 334 -3.50 -10.23 15.73
N VAL A 335 -4.60 -10.35 16.47
CA VAL A 335 -4.91 -11.55 17.27
C VAL A 335 -6.10 -12.31 16.70
N ASN A 336 -7.19 -11.61 16.32
CA ASN A 336 -8.43 -12.23 15.82
C ASN A 336 -8.63 -12.08 14.29
N ASN A 337 -7.54 -12.03 13.53
CA ASN A 337 -7.59 -11.67 12.11
C ASN A 337 -8.04 -12.78 11.16
N ASP A 338 -8.24 -13.98 11.69
CA ASP A 338 -8.78 -15.12 10.96
C ASP A 338 -10.27 -15.40 11.33
N GLY A 339 -10.95 -14.45 11.98
CA GLY A 339 -12.41 -14.53 12.22
C GLY A 339 -12.86 -15.59 13.23
N GLY A 340 -11.94 -16.09 14.06
CA GLY A 340 -12.23 -17.05 15.12
C GLY A 340 -12.63 -16.35 16.42
N ALA A 341 -13.93 -16.21 16.66
CA ALA A 341 -14.49 -16.08 18.00
C ALA A 341 -14.83 -17.46 18.56
#